data_AF-A0A9P7YGD3-F1
#
_entry.id   AF-A0A9P7YGD3-F1
#
_cell.length_a   1.000
_cell.length_b   1.000
_cell.length_c   1.000
_cell.angle_alpha   90.00
_cell.angle_beta   90.00
_cell.angle_gamma   90.00
#
_symmetry.space_group_name_H-M   'P 1'
#
loop_
_entity.id
_entity.type
_entity.pdbx_description
1 polymer ?
#
loop_
_entity_poly.entity_id
_entity_poly.type
_entity_poly.pdbx_seq_one_letter_code
_entity_poly.pdbx_strand_id
1 'polypeptide(L)'
;MTRAPVTIFACFSIFYLVLTQYCRHANYRDPTSKFFDPARAYERKYTVKRIQEADAFIQSAALLPTEPALSAHAPVMCIGVATIETLANKVLGYKKTDIAHVKEWEDGGWYRNRSIFDYTYLLNDCYATAARYIAMIEDDTLAVEGWYPRALLALAHVEKQMEYRAGMQWVFLRLFYAEDLFG
;
A
#
# COMPACT_ATOMS: atom_id res chain seq x y z
N MET A 1 40.05 -49.67 -6.45
CA MET A 1 40.22 -48.26 -6.88
C MET A 1 38.86 -47.67 -7.31
N THR A 2 37.88 -47.53 -6.41
CA THR A 2 36.51 -47.05 -6.75
C THR A 2 35.92 -46.05 -5.75
N ARG A 3 36.67 -45.62 -4.73
CA ARG A 3 36.15 -44.73 -3.67
C ARG A 3 36.01 -43.28 -4.11
N ALA A 4 36.98 -42.75 -4.89
CA ALA A 4 36.99 -41.37 -5.33
C ALA A 4 35.69 -40.89 -6.06
N PRO A 5 35.11 -41.63 -7.02
CA PRO A 5 33.88 -41.18 -7.67
C PRO A 5 32.69 -41.14 -6.70
N VAL A 6 32.57 -42.11 -5.79
CA VAL A 6 31.49 -42.15 -4.78
C VAL A 6 31.58 -40.97 -3.84
N THR A 7 32.78 -40.60 -3.38
CA THR A 7 32.95 -39.42 -2.51
C THR A 7 32.59 -38.12 -3.22
N ILE A 8 32.95 -37.98 -4.51
CA ILE A 8 32.61 -36.79 -5.29
C ILE A 8 31.09 -36.66 -5.47
N PHE A 9 30.40 -37.75 -5.84
CA PHE A 9 28.93 -37.74 -5.96
C PHE A 9 28.25 -37.44 -4.62
N ALA A 10 28.77 -37.98 -3.51
CA ALA A 10 28.25 -37.69 -2.18
C ALA A 10 28.41 -36.21 -1.80
N CYS A 11 29.61 -35.64 -1.99
CA CYS A 11 29.86 -34.22 -1.72
C CYS A 11 29.00 -33.30 -2.61
N PHE A 12 28.87 -33.61 -3.90
CA PHE A 12 28.01 -32.86 -4.82
C PHE A 12 26.53 -32.93 -4.39
N SER A 13 26.06 -34.11 -4.01
CA SER A 13 24.67 -34.29 -3.54
C SER A 13 24.40 -33.50 -2.27
N ILE A 14 25.34 -33.53 -1.31
CA ILE A 14 25.24 -32.74 -0.07
C ILE A 14 25.22 -31.25 -0.39
N PHE A 15 26.14 -30.78 -1.24
CA PHE A 15 26.19 -29.38 -1.64
C PHE A 15 24.89 -28.94 -2.32
N TYR A 16 24.36 -29.76 -3.23
CA TYR A 16 23.10 -29.48 -3.93
C TYR A 16 21.89 -29.47 -2.98
N LEU A 17 21.85 -30.37 -1.99
CA LEU A 17 20.83 -30.37 -0.95
C LEU A 17 20.91 -29.11 -0.08
N VAL A 18 22.11 -28.69 0.32
CA VAL A 18 22.29 -27.44 1.08
C VAL A 18 21.84 -26.24 0.25
N LEU A 19 22.23 -26.18 -1.03
CA LEU A 19 21.84 -25.08 -1.93
C LEU A 19 20.34 -25.04 -2.14
N THR A 20 19.69 -26.18 -2.37
CA THR A 20 18.22 -26.24 -2.54
C THR A 20 17.50 -25.82 -1.26
N GLN A 21 17.97 -26.22 -0.08
CA GLN A 21 17.39 -25.77 1.18
C GLN A 21 17.62 -24.27 1.43
N TYR A 22 18.79 -23.75 1.07
CA TYR A 22 19.05 -22.31 1.11
C TYR A 22 18.10 -21.55 0.19
N CYS A 23 17.95 -21.97 -1.07
CA CYS A 23 17.03 -21.35 -2.02
C CYS A 23 15.57 -21.43 -1.54
N ARG A 24 15.16 -22.55 -0.92
CA ARG A 24 13.85 -22.66 -0.28
C ARG A 24 13.65 -21.66 0.84
N HIS A 25 14.67 -21.46 1.68
CA HIS A 25 14.57 -20.51 2.78
C HIS A 25 14.66 -19.04 2.32
N ALA A 26 15.43 -18.74 1.29
CA ALA A 26 15.59 -17.38 0.79
C ALA A 26 14.38 -16.93 -0.05
N ASN A 27 13.76 -17.84 -0.81
CA ASN A 27 12.78 -17.48 -1.84
C ASN A 27 11.35 -17.95 -1.55
N TYR A 28 11.04 -18.49 -0.37
CA TYR A 28 9.66 -18.95 -0.07
C TYR A 28 8.60 -17.84 -0.11
N ARG A 29 9.02 -16.56 -0.05
CA ARG A 29 8.13 -15.40 -0.13
C ARG A 29 7.91 -14.87 -1.54
N ASP A 30 8.72 -15.28 -2.52
CA ASP A 30 8.65 -14.77 -3.89
C ASP A 30 7.65 -15.61 -4.71
N PRO A 31 6.50 -15.04 -5.12
CA PRO A 31 5.47 -15.77 -5.88
C PRO A 31 5.91 -16.21 -7.27
N THR A 32 6.98 -15.61 -7.81
CA THR A 32 7.57 -16.00 -9.09
C THR A 32 8.60 -17.13 -8.94
N SER A 33 8.97 -17.48 -7.71
CA SER A 33 9.93 -18.54 -7.42
C SER A 33 9.27 -19.92 -7.38
N LYS A 34 9.97 -20.94 -7.90
CA LYS A 34 9.59 -22.35 -7.74
C LYS A 34 9.48 -22.79 -6.27
N PHE A 35 10.12 -22.05 -5.36
CA PHE A 35 10.14 -22.36 -3.93
C PHE A 35 9.08 -21.61 -3.12
N PHE A 36 8.17 -20.87 -3.77
CA PHE A 36 7.08 -20.15 -3.13
C PHE A 36 6.24 -21.08 -2.23
N ASP A 37 5.99 -20.64 -1.00
CA ASP A 37 5.17 -21.35 -0.02
C ASP A 37 4.08 -20.39 0.50
N PRO A 38 2.84 -20.45 0.00
CA PRO A 38 1.80 -19.50 0.37
C PRO A 38 1.45 -19.54 1.86
N ALA A 39 1.58 -20.69 2.53
CA ALA A 39 1.29 -20.80 3.96
C ALA A 39 2.27 -20.00 4.83
N ARG A 40 3.51 -19.83 4.36
CA ARG A 40 4.58 -19.11 5.07
C ARG A 40 4.85 -17.72 4.48
N ALA A 41 4.62 -17.55 3.18
CA ALA A 41 4.91 -16.32 2.45
C ALA A 41 4.11 -15.14 3.00
N TYR A 42 2.83 -15.39 3.29
CA TYR A 42 1.88 -14.38 3.76
C TYR A 42 1.85 -14.21 5.29
N GLU A 43 2.83 -14.80 6.02
CA GLU A 43 2.96 -14.54 7.45
C GLU A 43 3.23 -13.05 7.73
N ARG A 44 2.37 -12.41 8.51
CA ARG A 44 2.38 -10.96 8.81
C ARG A 44 3.46 -10.50 9.79
N LYS A 45 4.60 -11.21 9.89
CA LYS A 45 5.65 -10.93 10.88
C LYS A 45 6.19 -9.50 10.79
N TYR A 46 6.38 -8.99 9.57
CA TYR A 46 6.84 -7.62 9.34
C TYR A 46 5.74 -6.60 9.68
N THR A 47 4.52 -6.85 9.23
CA THR A 47 3.35 -5.99 9.49
C THR A 47 3.09 -5.82 10.99
N VAL A 48 3.14 -6.91 11.77
CA VAL A 48 2.96 -6.86 13.24
C VAL A 48 3.99 -5.95 13.89
N LYS A 49 5.26 -6.05 13.49
CA LYS A 49 6.32 -5.18 14.00
C LYS A 49 6.05 -3.71 13.64
N ARG A 50 5.61 -3.43 12.41
CA ARG A 50 5.30 -2.06 11.97
C ARG A 50 4.10 -1.46 12.68
N ILE A 51 3.07 -2.25 12.97
CA ILE A 51 1.94 -1.81 13.79
C ILE A 51 2.42 -1.44 15.19
N GLN A 52 3.26 -2.26 15.82
CA GLN A 52 3.82 -1.95 17.13
C GLN A 52 4.69 -0.68 17.12
N GLU A 53 5.53 -0.51 16.11
CA GLU A 53 6.32 0.72 15.91
C GLU A 53 5.42 1.95 15.72
N ALA A 54 4.35 1.82 14.93
CA ALA A 54 3.39 2.90 14.69
C ALA A 54 2.59 3.26 15.96
N ASP A 55 2.11 2.27 16.71
CA ASP A 55 1.41 2.47 17.98
C ASP A 55 2.30 3.21 18.98
N ALA A 56 3.57 2.80 19.10
CA ALA A 56 4.55 3.47 19.94
C ALA A 56 4.79 4.92 19.50
N PHE A 57 4.87 5.16 18.18
CA PHE A 57 4.99 6.50 17.63
C PHE A 57 3.77 7.36 17.94
N ILE A 58 2.54 6.88 17.70
CA ILE A 58 1.29 7.60 18.00
C ILE A 58 1.21 7.94 19.49
N GLN A 59 1.55 7.00 20.38
CA GLN A 59 1.60 7.25 21.82
C GLN A 59 2.60 8.34 22.18
N SER A 60 3.78 8.34 21.56
CA SER A 60 4.78 9.40 21.77
C SER A 60 4.34 10.76 21.21
N ALA A 61 3.64 10.77 20.07
CA ALA A 61 3.12 11.99 19.46
C ALA A 61 1.97 12.60 20.25
N ALA A 62 1.14 11.79 20.91
CA ALA A 62 0.08 12.25 21.81
C ALA A 62 0.61 12.98 23.06
N LEU A 63 1.89 12.80 23.40
CA LEU A 63 2.57 13.53 24.48
C LEU A 63 3.13 14.89 24.04
N LEU A 64 3.18 15.14 22.74
CA LEU A 64 3.53 16.46 22.24
C LEU A 64 2.37 17.43 22.51
N PRO A 65 2.67 18.69 22.87
CA PRO A 65 1.64 19.72 22.94
C PRO A 65 0.85 19.68 21.63
N THR A 66 -0.47 19.49 21.74
CA THR A 66 -1.35 19.61 20.59
C THR A 66 -1.15 21.02 20.05
N GLU A 67 -0.48 21.13 18.89
CA GLU A 67 -0.56 22.34 18.07
C GLU A 67 -2.05 22.70 18.02
N PRO A 68 -2.44 23.93 18.42
CA PRO A 68 -3.84 24.32 18.44
C PRO A 68 -4.45 23.94 17.09
N ALA A 69 -5.53 23.15 17.13
CA ALA A 69 -6.17 22.54 15.97
C ALA A 69 -6.06 23.48 14.78
N LEU A 70 -5.28 23.07 13.79
CA LEU A 70 -4.82 23.94 12.73
C LEU A 70 -6.05 24.46 11.98
N SER A 71 -6.45 25.69 12.33
CA SER A 71 -7.33 26.57 11.59
C SER A 71 -8.83 26.19 11.51
N ALA A 72 -9.70 27.20 11.64
CA ALA A 72 -11.11 27.16 11.24
C ALA A 72 -11.30 27.06 9.70
N HIS A 73 -10.20 26.91 8.95
CA HIS A 73 -10.18 26.80 7.50
C HIS A 73 -10.05 25.35 7.05
N ALA A 74 -10.66 25.03 5.91
CA ALA A 74 -10.56 23.72 5.31
C ALA A 74 -9.09 23.33 5.03
N PRO A 75 -8.73 22.04 5.17
CA PRO A 75 -7.38 21.56 4.92
C PRO A 75 -6.95 21.81 3.46
N VAL A 76 -5.65 22.03 3.24
CA VAL A 76 -5.13 22.23 1.87
C VAL A 76 -5.24 20.94 1.06
N MET A 77 -4.97 19.79 1.68
CA MET A 77 -5.03 18.48 1.02
C MET A 77 -5.66 17.43 1.93
N CYS A 78 -6.57 16.63 1.40
CA CYS A 78 -7.02 15.39 2.02
C CYS A 78 -6.32 14.20 1.39
N ILE A 79 -5.78 13.29 2.20
CA ILE A 79 -5.10 12.09 1.74
C ILE A 79 -5.92 10.87 2.14
N GLY A 80 -6.48 10.15 1.17
CA GLY A 80 -7.12 8.85 1.36
C GLY A 80 -6.14 7.73 1.06
N VAL A 81 -5.88 6.86 2.03
CA VAL A 81 -5.00 5.69 1.85
C VAL A 81 -5.86 4.44 1.64
N ALA A 82 -5.91 3.95 0.40
CA ALA A 82 -6.59 2.70 0.08
C ALA A 82 -5.70 1.52 0.46
N THR A 83 -6.23 0.58 1.25
CA THR A 83 -5.50 -0.64 1.62
C THR A 83 -6.27 -1.88 1.20
N ILE A 84 -5.55 -2.88 0.73
CA ILE A 84 -6.11 -4.18 0.31
C ILE A 84 -6.34 -5.07 1.54
N GLU A 85 -5.76 -4.74 2.69
CA GLU A 85 -5.89 -5.55 3.90
C GLU A 85 -7.14 -5.23 4.73
N THR A 86 -7.58 -6.22 5.51
CA THR A 86 -8.59 -6.13 6.59
C THR A 86 -8.40 -4.98 7.59
N LEU A 87 -7.25 -4.29 7.55
CA LEU A 87 -6.99 -3.08 8.32
C LEU A 87 -7.92 -1.93 7.89
N ALA A 88 -8.27 -1.84 6.58
CA ALA A 88 -9.31 -0.93 6.09
C ALA A 88 -10.60 -1.10 6.91
N ASN A 89 -11.03 -2.33 7.19
CA ASN A 89 -12.25 -2.59 7.96
C ASN A 89 -12.20 -2.12 9.42
N LYS A 90 -11.00 -1.85 9.96
CA LYS A 90 -10.80 -1.36 11.33
C LYS A 90 -10.60 0.15 11.40
N VAL A 91 -10.05 0.74 10.33
CA VAL A 91 -9.66 2.15 10.27
C VAL A 91 -10.71 2.97 9.53
N LEU A 92 -11.31 2.42 8.48
CA LEU A 92 -12.39 3.05 7.74
C LEU A 92 -13.69 2.93 8.52
N GLY A 93 -14.37 4.06 8.69
CA GLY A 93 -15.68 4.15 9.34
C GLY A 93 -16.82 3.65 8.46
N TYR A 94 -16.72 2.44 7.89
CA TYR A 94 -17.81 1.88 7.09
C TYR A 94 -19.12 1.92 7.88
N LYS A 95 -20.21 2.23 7.18
CA LYS A 95 -21.54 2.08 7.76
C LYS A 95 -21.76 0.61 8.10
N LYS A 96 -22.42 0.34 9.24
CA LYS A 96 -22.72 -1.03 9.69
C LYS A 96 -23.47 -1.86 8.64
N THR A 97 -24.26 -1.21 7.79
CA THR A 97 -25.00 -1.82 6.67
C THR A 97 -24.07 -2.37 5.59
N ASP A 98 -22.91 -1.76 5.41
CA ASP A 98 -22.03 -2.00 4.27
C ASP A 98 -20.97 -3.06 4.61
N ILE A 99 -20.70 -3.26 5.91
CA ILE A 99 -19.78 -4.29 6.42
C ILE A 99 -20.19 -5.70 5.95
N ALA A 100 -21.49 -5.99 5.88
CA ALA A 100 -21.96 -7.30 5.43
C ALA A 100 -21.58 -7.58 3.97
N HIS A 101 -21.67 -6.55 3.11
CA HIS A 101 -21.36 -6.66 1.70
C HIS A 101 -19.84 -6.71 1.45
N VAL A 102 -19.06 -5.93 2.20
CA VAL A 102 -17.59 -6.00 2.15
C VAL A 102 -17.11 -7.41 2.54
N LYS A 103 -17.68 -8.01 3.59
CA LYS A 103 -17.35 -9.39 3.99
C LYS A 103 -17.69 -10.42 2.91
N GLU A 104 -18.82 -10.28 2.25
CA GLU A 104 -19.22 -11.17 1.15
C GLU A 104 -18.18 -11.12 0.00
N TRP A 105 -17.68 -9.93 -0.34
CA TRP A 105 -16.63 -9.80 -1.35
C TRP A 105 -15.27 -10.33 -0.89
N GLU A 106 -14.93 -10.18 0.40
CA GLU A 106 -13.72 -10.77 0.98
C GLU A 106 -13.77 -12.30 0.92
N ASP A 107 -14.88 -12.91 1.33
CA ASP A 107 -15.06 -14.37 1.35
C ASP A 107 -15.14 -14.95 -0.07
N GLY A 108 -15.71 -14.20 -1.01
CA GLY A 108 -15.84 -14.59 -2.42
C GLY A 108 -14.60 -14.30 -3.29
N GLY A 109 -13.55 -13.68 -2.76
CA GLY A 109 -12.35 -13.31 -3.52
C GLY A 109 -12.55 -12.18 -4.54
N TRP A 110 -13.60 -11.37 -4.38
CA TRP A 110 -13.95 -10.26 -5.29
C TRP A 110 -13.20 -8.97 -4.93
N TYR A 111 -11.87 -9.02 -5.01
CA TYR A 111 -11.01 -7.89 -4.62
C TYR A 111 -11.31 -6.59 -5.40
N ARG A 112 -11.68 -6.68 -6.67
CA ARG A 112 -11.97 -5.50 -7.51
C ARG A 112 -13.16 -4.68 -7.02
N ASN A 113 -14.26 -5.33 -6.65
CA ASN A 113 -15.46 -4.63 -6.19
C ASN A 113 -15.22 -3.96 -4.84
N ARG A 114 -14.52 -4.66 -3.95
CA ARG A 114 -14.08 -4.12 -2.67
C ARG A 114 -13.19 -2.89 -2.88
N SER A 115 -12.16 -2.97 -3.72
CA SER A 115 -11.28 -1.83 -3.98
C SER A 115 -12.08 -0.62 -4.48
N ILE A 116 -12.99 -0.79 -5.44
CA ILE A 116 -13.83 0.32 -5.93
C ILE A 116 -14.66 0.93 -4.78
N PHE A 117 -15.18 0.08 -3.89
CA PHE A 117 -15.96 0.51 -2.73
C PHE A 117 -15.12 1.31 -1.73
N ASP A 118 -13.92 0.85 -1.43
CA ASP A 118 -12.99 1.49 -0.48
C ASP A 118 -12.57 2.87 -0.98
N TYR A 119 -12.25 2.98 -2.27
CA TYR A 119 -11.97 4.26 -2.92
C TYR A 119 -13.16 5.21 -2.85
N THR A 120 -14.39 4.71 -3.04
CA THR A 120 -15.59 5.54 -2.99
C THR A 120 -15.81 6.12 -1.59
N TYR A 121 -15.60 5.32 -0.56
CA TYR A 121 -15.68 5.77 0.84
C TYR A 121 -14.64 6.85 1.14
N LEU A 122 -13.37 6.57 0.84
CA LEU A 122 -12.27 7.51 1.07
C LEU A 122 -12.45 8.83 0.31
N LEU A 123 -12.89 8.76 -0.94
CA LEU A 123 -13.18 9.96 -1.73
C LEU A 123 -14.32 10.77 -1.12
N ASN A 124 -15.42 10.13 -0.73
CA ASN A 124 -16.56 10.82 -0.10
C ASN A 124 -16.14 11.51 1.20
N ASP A 125 -15.37 10.83 2.05
CA ASP A 125 -14.84 11.41 3.28
C ASP A 125 -13.94 12.60 2.98
N CYS A 126 -13.05 12.49 1.99
CA CYS A 126 -12.22 13.60 1.57
C CYS A 126 -13.01 14.78 0.97
N TYR A 127 -14.05 14.52 0.17
CA TYR A 127 -14.93 15.57 -0.35
C TYR A 127 -15.64 16.32 0.78
N ALA A 128 -16.07 15.62 1.84
CA ALA A 128 -16.72 16.22 2.99
C ALA A 128 -15.81 17.19 3.78
N THR A 129 -14.48 17.06 3.65
CA THR A 129 -13.53 17.98 4.30
C THR A 129 -13.42 19.35 3.61
N ALA A 130 -13.98 19.50 2.40
CA ALA A 130 -13.81 20.68 1.56
C ALA A 130 -12.34 21.03 1.26
N ALA A 131 -11.44 20.03 1.26
CA ALA A 131 -10.04 20.24 0.93
C ALA A 131 -9.85 20.78 -0.49
N ARG A 132 -8.84 21.64 -0.70
CA ARG A 132 -8.52 22.17 -2.05
C ARG A 132 -8.03 21.05 -2.97
N TYR A 133 -7.26 20.12 -2.43
CA TYR A 133 -6.73 18.96 -3.16
C TYR A 133 -7.12 17.65 -2.49
N ILE A 134 -7.36 16.62 -3.28
CA ILE A 134 -7.56 15.26 -2.79
C ILE A 134 -6.46 14.39 -3.41
N ALA A 135 -5.74 13.65 -2.58
CA ALA A 135 -4.76 12.66 -3.00
C ALA A 135 -5.21 11.27 -2.53
N MET A 136 -5.23 10.32 -3.47
CA MET A 136 -5.49 8.92 -3.18
C MET A 136 -4.19 8.13 -3.32
N ILE A 137 -3.81 7.40 -2.27
CA ILE A 137 -2.53 6.70 -2.17
C ILE A 137 -2.80 5.24 -1.83
N GLU A 138 -2.04 4.30 -2.40
CA GLU A 138 -2.12 2.87 -2.09
C GLU A 138 -1.18 2.51 -0.93
N ASP A 139 -1.45 1.38 -0.26
CA ASP A 139 -0.73 0.94 0.94
C ASP A 139 0.75 0.57 0.71
N ASP A 140 1.16 0.37 -0.54
CA ASP A 140 2.54 0.11 -0.97
C ASP A 140 3.27 1.34 -1.52
N THR A 141 2.71 2.53 -1.39
CA THR A 141 3.35 3.76 -1.88
C THR A 141 4.54 4.19 -1.01
N LEU A 142 5.71 4.31 -1.63
CA LEU A 142 6.90 4.91 -1.02
C LEU A 142 7.07 6.36 -1.46
N ALA A 143 7.28 7.26 -0.50
CA ALA A 143 7.50 8.68 -0.76
C ALA A 143 8.86 9.14 -0.23
N VAL A 144 9.58 9.92 -1.02
CA VAL A 144 10.90 10.48 -0.67
C VAL A 144 10.72 11.75 0.18
N GLU A 145 11.64 12.04 1.09
CA GLU A 145 11.64 13.28 1.86
C GLU A 145 11.44 14.53 0.96
N GLY A 146 10.54 15.42 1.38
CA GLY A 146 10.21 16.64 0.66
C GLY A 146 9.28 16.47 -0.54
N TRP A 147 8.71 15.28 -0.79
CA TRP A 147 7.74 15.07 -1.88
C TRP A 147 6.51 15.99 -1.75
N TYR A 148 5.97 16.14 -0.54
CA TYR A 148 4.72 16.86 -0.28
C TYR A 148 4.76 18.35 -0.65
N PRO A 149 5.72 19.15 -0.14
CA PRO A 149 5.82 20.56 -0.53
C PRO A 149 6.11 20.73 -2.03
N ARG A 150 6.87 19.81 -2.65
CA ARG A 150 7.12 19.85 -4.11
C ARG A 150 5.85 19.58 -4.91
N ALA A 151 5.03 18.62 -4.46
CA ALA A 151 3.75 18.31 -5.08
C ALA A 151 2.79 19.52 -5.01
N LEU A 152 2.69 20.17 -3.85
CA LEU A 152 1.86 21.37 -3.69
C LEU A 152 2.32 22.53 -4.60
N LEU A 153 3.63 22.76 -4.70
CA LEU A 153 4.18 23.78 -5.61
C LEU A 153 3.85 23.48 -7.08
N ALA A 154 3.95 22.21 -7.49
CA ALA A 154 3.60 21.80 -8.84
C ALA A 154 2.10 21.97 -9.12
N LEU A 155 1.24 21.61 -8.18
CA LEU A 155 -0.21 21.80 -8.29
C LEU A 155 -0.59 23.28 -8.42
N ALA A 156 0.01 24.15 -7.60
CA ALA A 156 -0.21 25.60 -7.69
C ALA A 156 0.23 26.17 -9.06
N HIS A 157 1.34 25.65 -9.61
CA HIS A 157 1.76 25.99 -10.96
C HIS A 157 0.73 25.54 -12.00
N VAL A 158 0.25 24.30 -11.91
CA VAL A 158 -0.79 23.76 -12.80
C VAL A 158 -2.07 24.59 -12.74
N GLU A 159 -2.58 24.93 -11.55
CA GLU A 159 -3.77 25.78 -11.41
C GLU A 159 -3.62 27.13 -12.12
N LYS A 160 -2.50 27.83 -11.86
CA LYS A 160 -2.18 29.08 -12.56
C LYS A 160 -2.10 28.88 -14.07
N GLN A 161 -1.62 27.72 -14.51
CA GLN A 161 -1.60 27.39 -15.92
C GLN A 161 -3.01 27.09 -16.48
N MET A 162 -3.91 26.56 -15.67
CA MET A 162 -5.27 26.26 -16.10
C MET A 162 -6.16 27.51 -16.15
N GLU A 163 -5.88 28.55 -15.36
CA GLU A 163 -6.60 29.84 -15.42
C GLU A 163 -6.62 30.47 -16.83
N TYR A 164 -5.55 30.30 -17.61
CA TYR A 164 -5.50 30.81 -18.99
C TYR A 164 -6.11 29.84 -20.02
N ARG A 165 -6.44 28.61 -19.62
CA ARG A 165 -7.10 27.61 -20.49
C ARG A 165 -8.61 27.68 -20.23
N ALA A 166 -9.30 28.56 -20.95
CA ALA A 166 -10.75 28.71 -20.84
C ALA A 166 -11.47 27.35 -21.02
N GLY A 167 -12.22 26.93 -19.98
CA GLY A 167 -13.17 25.82 -20.06
C GLY A 167 -12.73 24.47 -19.45
N MET A 168 -11.53 24.35 -18.87
CA MET A 168 -11.10 23.09 -18.21
C MET A 168 -10.96 23.26 -16.69
N GLN A 169 -11.75 22.50 -15.93
CA GLN A 169 -11.78 22.52 -14.45
C GLN A 169 -11.00 21.38 -13.80
N TRP A 170 -10.40 20.48 -14.57
CA TRP A 170 -9.68 19.32 -14.07
C TRP A 170 -8.46 19.03 -14.94
N VAL A 171 -7.46 18.38 -14.34
CA VAL A 171 -6.26 17.89 -15.03
C VAL A 171 -6.11 16.41 -14.70
N PHE A 172 -6.15 15.57 -15.73
CA PHE A 172 -5.80 14.16 -15.61
C PHE A 172 -4.36 13.98 -16.05
N LEU A 173 -3.52 13.53 -15.12
CA LEU A 173 -2.11 13.25 -15.37
C LEU A 173 -1.83 11.80 -15.01
N ARG A 174 -1.50 10.97 -16.01
CA ARG A 174 -1.04 9.60 -15.82
C ARG A 174 0.47 9.58 -16.05
N LEU A 175 1.25 9.38 -14.99
CA LEU A 175 2.71 9.44 -15.04
C LEU A 175 3.37 8.10 -15.37
N PHE A 176 2.67 6.97 -15.19
CA PHE A 176 3.20 5.63 -15.43
C PHE A 176 2.17 4.79 -16.19
N TYR A 177 2.64 4.12 -17.24
CA TYR A 177 1.89 3.22 -18.10
C TYR A 177 2.26 1.80 -17.66
N ALA A 178 1.32 1.06 -17.07
CA ALA A 178 1.43 -0.39 -16.92
C ALA A 178 0.44 -0.99 -17.94
N GLU A 179 0.92 -1.34 -19.12
CA GLU A 179 0.09 -1.89 -20.22
C GLU A 179 -0.59 -3.21 -19.84
N ASP A 180 -0.04 -3.95 -18.87
CA ASP A 180 -0.47 -5.33 -18.58
C ASP A 180 -1.57 -5.49 -17.52
N LEU A 181 -2.10 -4.41 -16.93
CA LEU A 181 -3.16 -4.51 -15.91
C LEU A 181 -4.60 -4.34 -16.48
N PHE A 182 -4.73 -4.13 -17.79
CA PHE A 182 -6.02 -4.04 -18.47
C PHE A 182 -6.05 -4.83 -19.80
N GLY A 183 -5.54 -6.06 -19.78
CA GLY A 183 -5.71 -7.08 -20.83
C GLY A 183 -6.08 -8.43 -20.25
#